data_AF-A0A4R5L473-F1
#
_entry.id   AF-A0A4R5L473-F1
#
_cell.length_a   1.000
_cell.length_b   1.000
_cell.length_c   1.000
_cell.angle_alpha   90.00
_cell.angle_beta   90.00
_cell.angle_gamma   90.00
#
_symmetry.space_group_name_H-M   'P 1'
#
loop_
_entity.id
_entity.type
_entity.pdbx_description
1 polymer ?
#
loop_
_entity_poly.entity_id
_entity_poly.type
_entity_poly.pdbx_seq_one_letter_code
_entity_poly.pdbx_strand_id
1 'polypeptide(L)'
;NAMWFNLLVSFIFMFFFRGWSSLAAVISVATVISYLTGPISLMALKRAATDIERPLSVPFMKVIAPFAFVCASMILYWAKWPLTGEIILLMVVALPVYFYFQSKQGFDGWGQDLKAAWWLCAYLPIMALLSLVGSKQFGGAGLLPYGWDMLVVALVSLVFYYWGVNSGYRSPYLAERQEHDEVLEGIGAH
;
A
#
# COMPACT_ATOMS: atom_id res chain seq x y z
N ASN A 1 3.82 9.36 -30.05
CA ASN A 1 3.30 8.03 -29.60
C ASN A 1 2.66 8.05 -28.22
N ALA A 2 3.13 8.87 -27.25
CA ALA A 2 2.55 8.92 -25.90
C ALA A 2 1.06 9.36 -25.83
N MET A 3 0.65 10.32 -26.67
CA MET A 3 -0.74 10.80 -26.74
C MET A 3 -1.73 9.69 -27.15
N TRP A 4 -1.40 8.91 -28.18
CA TRP A 4 -2.23 7.80 -28.65
C TRP A 4 -2.35 6.66 -27.62
N PHE A 5 -1.27 6.37 -26.89
CA PHE A 5 -1.32 5.41 -25.80
C PHE A 5 -2.22 5.87 -24.66
N ASN A 6 -2.08 7.14 -24.23
CA ASN A 6 -2.94 7.71 -23.20
C ASN A 6 -4.43 7.70 -23.61
N LEU A 7 -4.72 8.01 -24.86
CA LEU A 7 -6.06 7.94 -25.42
C LEU A 7 -6.64 6.51 -25.35
N LEU A 8 -5.86 5.51 -25.75
CA LEU A 8 -6.28 4.10 -25.72
C LEU A 8 -6.54 3.62 -24.29
N VAL A 9 -5.65 3.95 -23.35
CA VAL A 9 -5.83 3.65 -21.92
C VAL A 9 -7.09 4.33 -21.37
N SER A 10 -7.32 5.59 -21.73
CA SER A 10 -8.51 6.35 -21.31
C SER A 10 -9.81 5.71 -21.81
N PHE A 11 -9.83 5.20 -23.05
CA PHE A 11 -10.98 4.47 -23.60
C PHE A 11 -11.24 3.15 -22.87
N ILE A 12 -10.20 2.38 -22.56
CA ILE A 12 -10.34 1.15 -21.77
C ILE A 12 -10.94 1.46 -20.39
N PHE A 13 -10.42 2.47 -19.70
CA PHE A 13 -10.93 2.89 -18.39
C PHE A 13 -12.39 3.33 -18.46
N MET A 14 -12.78 4.10 -19.48
CA MET A 14 -14.17 4.54 -19.65
C MET A 14 -15.13 3.37 -19.97
N PHE A 15 -14.64 2.32 -20.62
CA PHE A 15 -15.43 1.12 -20.90
C PHE A 15 -15.71 0.30 -19.63
N PHE A 16 -14.69 0.12 -18.78
CA PHE A 16 -14.84 -0.60 -17.51
C PHE A 16 -15.62 0.21 -16.47
N PHE A 17 -15.33 1.51 -16.34
CA PHE A 17 -15.97 2.39 -15.36
C PHE A 17 -17.07 3.23 -16.01
N ARG A 18 -18.26 2.64 -16.14
CA ARG A 18 -19.43 3.24 -16.83
C ARG A 18 -20.14 4.30 -15.99
N GLY A 19 -19.42 5.29 -15.48
CA GLY A 19 -20.01 6.43 -14.77
C GLY A 19 -18.99 7.28 -14.01
N TRP A 20 -19.25 8.59 -13.96
CA TRP A 20 -18.40 9.55 -13.23
C TRP A 20 -18.28 9.22 -11.74
N SER A 21 -19.37 8.75 -11.11
CA SER A 21 -19.39 8.31 -9.71
C SER A 21 -18.47 7.12 -9.45
N SER A 22 -18.40 6.16 -10.38
CA SER A 22 -17.52 4.99 -10.28
C SER A 22 -16.05 5.40 -10.40
N LEU A 23 -15.70 6.25 -11.37
CA LEU A 23 -14.34 6.78 -11.53
C LEU A 23 -13.87 7.55 -10.28
N ALA A 24 -14.71 8.46 -9.76
CA ALA A 24 -14.37 9.22 -8.56
C ALA A 24 -14.14 8.31 -7.34
N ALA A 25 -14.93 7.24 -7.21
CA ALA A 25 -14.80 6.30 -6.12
C ALA A 25 -13.51 5.44 -6.24
N VAL A 26 -13.15 5.03 -7.45
CA VAL A 26 -11.89 4.32 -7.75
C VAL A 26 -10.67 5.16 -7.37
N ILE A 27 -10.63 6.42 -7.82
CA ILE A 27 -9.54 7.33 -7.50
C ILE A 27 -9.45 7.54 -5.98
N SER A 28 -10.57 7.76 -5.31
CA SER A 28 -10.61 7.96 -3.86
C SER A 28 -10.01 6.77 -3.10
N VAL A 29 -10.39 5.55 -3.48
CA VAL A 29 -9.83 4.33 -2.87
C VAL A 29 -8.35 4.17 -3.19
N ALA A 30 -7.92 4.45 -4.42
CA ALA A 30 -6.49 4.43 -4.78
C ALA A 30 -5.69 5.41 -3.92
N THR A 31 -6.23 6.60 -3.65
CA THR A 31 -5.64 7.58 -2.73
C THR A 31 -5.59 7.05 -1.28
N VAL A 32 -6.64 6.39 -0.80
CA VAL A 32 -6.64 5.75 0.54
C VAL A 32 -5.59 4.64 0.64
N ILE A 33 -5.44 3.81 -0.39
CA ILE A 33 -4.38 2.79 -0.47
C ILE A 33 -2.99 3.44 -0.44
N SER A 34 -2.83 4.58 -1.11
CA SER A 34 -1.58 5.35 -1.09
C SER A 34 -1.28 5.87 0.33
N TYR A 35 -2.30 6.30 1.07
CA TYR A 35 -2.16 6.69 2.48
C TYR A 35 -1.86 5.53 3.42
N LEU A 36 -2.34 4.31 3.13
CA LEU A 36 -2.01 3.11 3.91
C LEU A 36 -0.52 2.77 3.88
N THR A 37 0.12 2.96 2.73
CA THR A 37 1.56 2.71 2.55
C THR A 37 2.42 3.72 3.30
N GLY A 38 1.94 4.95 3.51
CA GLY A 38 2.66 6.03 4.21
C GLY A 38 3.23 5.66 5.60
N PRO A 39 2.39 5.30 6.60
CA PRO A 39 2.85 4.99 7.95
C PRO A 39 3.73 3.73 8.00
N ILE A 40 3.50 2.76 7.11
CA ILE A 40 4.33 1.55 7.02
C ILE A 40 5.71 1.88 6.47
N SER A 41 5.78 2.63 5.37
CA SER A 41 7.07 3.08 4.80
C SER A 41 7.85 3.94 5.79
N LEU A 42 7.19 4.83 6.52
CA LEU A 42 7.82 5.65 7.57
C LEU A 42 8.44 4.76 8.66
N MET A 43 7.72 3.75 9.15
CA MET A 43 8.17 2.89 10.23
C MET A 43 9.20 1.85 9.78
N ALA A 44 9.05 1.33 8.57
CA ALA A 44 10.06 0.49 7.90
C ALA A 44 11.37 1.26 7.72
N LEU A 45 11.31 2.51 7.24
CA LEU A 45 12.49 3.36 7.09
C LEU A 45 13.12 3.69 8.44
N LYS A 46 12.33 3.98 9.48
CA LYS A 46 12.87 4.19 10.84
C LYS A 46 13.56 2.96 11.42
N ARG A 47 13.25 1.77 10.92
CA ARG A 47 13.91 0.53 11.31
C ARG A 47 15.13 0.21 10.43
N ALA A 48 15.05 0.47 9.13
CA ALA A 48 16.10 0.18 8.16
C ALA A 48 17.23 1.23 8.14
N ALA A 49 16.93 2.49 8.48
CA ALA A 49 17.87 3.60 8.55
C ALA A 49 17.95 4.12 9.99
N THR A 50 18.69 3.40 10.83
CA THR A 50 19.07 3.84 12.18
C THR A 50 20.17 4.89 12.17
N ASP A 51 20.95 4.95 11.09
CA ASP A 51 22.24 5.66 11.03
C ASP A 51 22.14 7.07 10.42
N ILE A 52 20.96 7.48 9.92
CA ILE A 52 20.74 8.81 9.33
C ILE A 52 20.27 9.79 10.40
N GLU A 53 20.93 10.94 10.54
CA GLU A 53 20.47 12.05 11.39
C GLU A 53 19.04 12.46 11.03
N ARG A 54 18.13 12.44 12.00
CA ARG A 54 16.71 12.64 11.77
C ARG A 54 16.32 14.11 12.00
N PRO A 55 16.04 14.90 10.96
CA PRO A 55 15.59 16.28 11.13
C PRO A 55 14.18 16.38 11.73
N LEU A 56 13.39 15.29 11.70
CA LEU A 56 12.03 15.23 12.23
C LEU A 56 11.88 14.11 13.26
N SER A 57 11.88 14.48 14.54
CA SER A 57 11.62 13.58 15.67
C SER A 57 10.23 13.84 16.26
N VAL A 58 9.21 13.15 15.73
CA VAL A 58 7.84 13.24 16.31
C VAL A 58 7.73 12.28 17.50
N PRO A 59 7.37 12.75 18.71
CA PRO A 59 7.11 11.88 19.86
C PRO A 59 5.90 10.98 19.57
N PHE A 60 5.84 9.79 20.17
CA PHE A 60 4.74 8.81 20.05
C PHE A 60 4.49 8.19 18.67
N MET A 61 5.44 8.26 17.73
CA MET A 61 5.30 7.66 16.40
C MET A 61 4.94 6.16 16.41
N LYS A 62 5.33 5.40 17.45
CA LYS A 62 4.99 3.97 17.62
C LYS A 62 3.49 3.71 17.84
N VAL A 63 2.73 4.72 18.29
CA VAL A 63 1.27 4.64 18.50
C VAL A 63 0.53 5.34 17.36
N ILE A 64 1.04 6.49 16.90
CA ILE A 64 0.42 7.27 15.83
C ILE A 64 0.42 6.50 14.51
N ALA A 65 1.52 5.81 14.17
CA ALA A 65 1.62 5.06 12.92
C ALA A 65 0.63 3.88 12.81
N PRO A 66 0.50 2.97 13.81
CA PRO A 66 -0.53 1.93 13.75
C PRO A 66 -1.94 2.51 13.81
N PHE A 67 -2.17 3.59 14.59
CA PHE A 67 -3.47 4.24 14.64
C PHE A 67 -3.87 4.84 13.27
N ALA A 68 -2.95 5.54 12.60
CA ALA A 68 -3.17 6.08 11.26
C ALA A 68 -3.47 4.97 10.23
N PHE A 69 -2.77 3.83 10.34
CA PHE A 69 -3.03 2.67 9.49
C PHE A 69 -4.43 2.11 9.73
N VAL A 70 -4.83 1.87 10.99
CA VAL A 70 -6.18 1.40 11.34
C VAL A 70 -7.26 2.35 10.81
N CYS A 71 -7.08 3.66 10.97
CA CYS A 71 -8.01 4.66 10.44
C CYS A 71 -8.13 4.60 8.91
N ALA A 72 -7.00 4.51 8.19
CA ALA A 72 -7.01 4.36 6.75
C ALA A 72 -7.64 3.04 6.29
N SER A 73 -7.43 1.95 7.04
CA SER A 73 -8.05 0.64 6.79
C SER A 73 -9.56 0.69 6.99
N MET A 74 -10.02 1.46 7.99
CA MET A 74 -11.45 1.68 8.23
C MET A 74 -12.10 2.47 7.09
N ILE A 75 -11.43 3.51 6.59
CA ILE A 75 -11.90 4.28 5.42
C ILE A 75 -11.98 3.36 4.19
N LEU A 76 -10.97 2.50 4.00
CA LEU A 76 -10.98 1.52 2.92
C LEU A 76 -12.15 0.53 3.06
N TYR A 77 -12.45 0.08 4.28
CA TYR A 77 -13.61 -0.77 4.56
C TYR A 77 -14.94 -0.06 4.29
N TRP A 78 -15.04 1.24 4.58
CA TRP A 78 -16.23 2.05 4.29
C TRP A 78 -16.47 2.32 2.80
N ALA A 79 -15.52 1.98 1.91
CA ALA A 79 -15.67 2.15 0.47
C ALA A 79 -16.77 1.26 -0.16
N LYS A 80 -17.39 0.37 0.63
CA LYS A 80 -18.51 -0.54 0.30
C LYS A 80 -18.20 -1.57 -0.80
N TRP A 81 -18.75 -2.76 -0.60
CA TRP A 81 -18.85 -3.77 -1.65
C TRP A 81 -19.92 -3.36 -2.68
N PRO A 82 -19.73 -3.53 -4.01
CA PRO A 82 -18.69 -4.30 -4.74
C PRO A 82 -17.45 -3.51 -5.19
N LEU A 83 -17.43 -2.19 -4.99
CA LEU A 83 -16.39 -1.30 -5.53
C LEU A 83 -14.98 -1.67 -5.05
N THR A 84 -14.83 -2.05 -3.77
CA THR A 84 -13.54 -2.52 -3.22
C THR A 84 -13.01 -3.75 -3.99
N GLY A 85 -13.90 -4.66 -4.39
CA GLY A 85 -13.54 -5.87 -5.13
C GLY A 85 -13.09 -5.59 -6.56
N GLU A 86 -13.76 -4.67 -7.26
CA GLU A 86 -13.38 -4.26 -8.63
C GLU A 86 -11.99 -3.65 -8.67
N ILE A 87 -11.66 -2.78 -7.71
CA ILE A 87 -10.37 -2.09 -7.64
C ILE A 87 -9.24 -3.07 -7.32
N ILE A 88 -9.49 -4.01 -6.39
CA ILE A 88 -8.51 -5.05 -6.07
C ILE A 88 -8.28 -5.94 -7.28
N LEU A 89 -9.33 -6.32 -8.00
CA LEU A 89 -9.20 -7.08 -9.24
C LEU A 89 -8.39 -6.31 -10.28
N LEU A 90 -8.59 -5.00 -10.40
CA LEU A 90 -7.78 -4.13 -11.28
C LEU A 90 -6.31 -4.08 -10.84
N MET A 91 -6.02 -3.96 -9.55
CA MET A 91 -4.65 -4.04 -9.03
C MET A 91 -4.00 -5.40 -9.29
N VAL A 92 -4.75 -6.50 -9.15
CA VAL A 92 -4.29 -7.85 -9.49
C VAL A 92 -4.00 -7.98 -10.98
N VAL A 93 -4.78 -7.34 -11.85
CA VAL A 93 -4.53 -7.29 -13.31
C VAL A 93 -3.35 -6.36 -13.66
N ALA A 94 -3.08 -5.33 -12.85
CA ALA A 94 -1.91 -4.47 -13.02
C ALA A 94 -0.60 -5.19 -12.69
N LEU A 95 -0.62 -6.21 -11.82
CA LEU A 95 0.54 -7.02 -11.44
C LEU A 95 1.22 -7.71 -12.64
N PRO A 96 0.51 -8.44 -13.53
CA PRO A 96 1.06 -8.98 -14.78
C PRO A 96 1.71 -7.94 -15.68
N VAL A 97 1.10 -6.76 -15.79
CA VAL A 97 1.65 -5.66 -16.60
C VAL A 97 2.96 -5.17 -15.99
N TYR A 98 2.98 -4.99 -14.67
CA TYR A 98 4.19 -4.66 -13.93
C TYR A 98 5.28 -5.73 -14.13
N PHE A 99 4.95 -7.02 -13.99
CA PHE A 99 5.90 -8.12 -14.26
C PHE A 99 6.47 -8.07 -15.68
N TYR A 100 5.64 -7.80 -16.69
CA TYR A 100 6.08 -7.69 -18.09
C TYR A 100 7.08 -6.54 -18.30
N PHE A 101 6.83 -5.38 -17.70
CA PHE A 101 7.75 -4.24 -17.79
C PHE A 101 9.02 -4.45 -16.95
N GLN A 102 8.90 -5.03 -15.75
CA GLN A 102 10.03 -5.29 -14.86
C GLN A 102 10.97 -6.35 -15.45
N SER A 103 10.44 -7.38 -16.12
CA SER A 103 11.23 -8.40 -16.82
C SER A 103 12.11 -7.82 -17.93
N LYS A 104 11.79 -6.62 -18.44
CA LYS A 104 12.63 -5.91 -19.42
C LYS A 104 13.72 -5.04 -18.80
N GLN A 105 13.64 -4.73 -17.49
CA GLN A 105 14.54 -3.79 -16.81
C GLN A 105 15.67 -4.47 -16.01
N GLY A 106 15.67 -5.82 -15.92
CA GLY A 106 16.67 -6.58 -15.15
C GLY A 106 16.18 -6.95 -13.75
N PHE A 107 16.67 -8.09 -13.23
CA PHE A 107 16.18 -8.77 -12.03
C PHE A 107 17.05 -8.55 -10.77
N ASP A 108 17.78 -7.44 -10.67
CA ASP A 108 18.57 -7.18 -9.46
C ASP A 108 17.66 -6.77 -8.28
N GLY A 109 17.74 -7.49 -7.15
CA GLY A 109 17.01 -7.21 -5.92
C GLY A 109 15.55 -7.69 -5.84
N TRP A 110 14.98 -8.21 -6.93
CA TRP A 110 13.56 -8.57 -7.10
C TRP A 110 12.93 -9.39 -5.96
N GLY A 111 13.64 -10.40 -5.46
CA GLY A 111 13.10 -11.28 -4.42
C GLY A 111 12.85 -10.56 -3.09
N GLN A 112 13.62 -9.51 -2.80
CA GLN A 112 13.44 -8.72 -1.58
C GLN A 112 12.31 -7.70 -1.76
N ASP A 113 12.23 -7.01 -2.90
CA ASP A 113 11.16 -6.05 -3.20
C ASP A 113 9.79 -6.73 -3.18
N LEU A 114 9.71 -7.91 -3.79
CA LEU A 114 8.46 -8.67 -3.86
C LEU A 114 8.05 -9.22 -2.49
N LYS A 115 9.02 -9.62 -1.67
CA LYS A 115 8.77 -10.03 -0.27
C LYS A 115 8.31 -8.86 0.61
N ALA A 116 8.82 -7.65 0.35
CA ALA A 116 8.36 -6.43 1.00
C ALA A 116 7.00 -5.92 0.52
N ALA A 117 6.60 -6.21 -0.72
CA ALA A 117 5.27 -5.91 -1.24
C ALA A 117 4.22 -7.00 -0.93
N TRP A 118 4.66 -8.17 -0.45
CA TRP A 118 3.79 -9.32 -0.23
C TRP A 118 2.69 -9.07 0.81
N TRP A 119 2.98 -8.31 1.87
CA TRP A 119 1.97 -7.97 2.87
C TRP A 119 0.81 -7.18 2.24
N LEU A 120 1.08 -6.26 1.31
CA LEU A 120 0.06 -5.48 0.61
C LEU A 120 -0.75 -6.37 -0.34
N CYS A 121 -0.05 -7.26 -1.07
CA CYS A 121 -0.68 -8.23 -1.96
C CYS A 121 -1.61 -9.20 -1.23
N ALA A 122 -1.29 -9.57 0.03
CA ALA A 122 -2.15 -10.40 0.88
C ALA A 122 -3.23 -9.58 1.61
N TYR A 123 -2.92 -8.35 2.02
CA TYR A 123 -3.82 -7.44 2.71
C TYR A 123 -5.05 -7.10 1.87
N LEU A 124 -4.84 -6.80 0.58
CA LEU A 124 -5.93 -6.40 -0.33
C LEU A 124 -7.01 -7.51 -0.46
N PRO A 125 -6.71 -8.76 -0.84
CA PRO A 125 -7.70 -9.84 -0.87
C PRO A 125 -8.38 -10.08 0.47
N ILE A 126 -7.66 -9.99 1.59
CA ILE A 126 -8.23 -10.20 2.92
C ILE A 126 -9.22 -9.08 3.26
N MET A 127 -8.91 -7.82 2.92
CA MET A 127 -9.86 -6.72 3.05
C MET A 127 -11.08 -6.90 2.14
N ALA A 128 -10.90 -7.45 0.94
CA ALA A 128 -12.01 -7.80 0.05
C ALA A 128 -12.93 -8.87 0.67
N LEU A 129 -12.34 -9.92 1.24
CA LEU A 129 -13.06 -10.99 1.93
C LEU A 129 -13.79 -10.48 3.18
N LEU A 130 -13.15 -9.60 3.96
CA LEU A 130 -13.81 -8.95 5.10
C LEU A 130 -14.97 -8.07 4.67
N SER A 131 -14.84 -7.35 3.55
CA SER A 131 -15.92 -6.56 2.95
C SER A 131 -17.07 -7.46 2.46
N LEU A 132 -16.76 -8.65 1.92
CA LEU A 132 -17.74 -9.68 1.53
C LEU A 132 -18.47 -10.31 2.73
N VAL A 133 -17.77 -10.60 3.83
CA VAL A 133 -18.30 -11.30 5.00
C VAL A 133 -18.99 -10.35 6.01
N GLY A 134 -18.66 -9.05 5.95
CA GLY A 134 -19.16 -8.04 6.87
C GLY A 134 -20.67 -7.80 6.84
N SER A 135 -21.14 -6.90 7.70
CA SER A 135 -22.56 -6.58 7.87
C SER A 135 -23.23 -6.05 6.59
N LYS A 136 -24.54 -6.32 6.48
CA LYS A 136 -25.37 -5.91 5.33
C LYS A 136 -25.36 -4.41 5.05
N GLN A 137 -25.03 -3.57 6.04
CA GLN A 137 -24.96 -2.10 5.88
C GLN A 137 -23.77 -1.65 5.00
N PHE A 138 -22.73 -2.46 4.91
CA PHE A 138 -21.55 -2.19 4.07
C PHE A 138 -21.52 -3.02 2.78
N GLY A 139 -22.59 -3.79 2.51
CA GLY A 139 -22.77 -4.60 1.31
C GLY A 139 -22.35 -6.07 1.43
N GLY A 140 -21.98 -6.53 2.63
CA GLY A 140 -21.57 -7.92 2.89
C GLY A 140 -22.72 -8.87 3.23
N ALA A 141 -22.40 -10.16 3.35
CA ALA A 141 -23.34 -11.26 3.56
C ALA A 141 -24.14 -11.17 4.88
N GLY A 142 -23.72 -10.32 5.83
CA GLY A 142 -24.42 -10.12 7.10
C GLY A 142 -24.11 -11.13 8.19
N LEU A 143 -22.96 -11.82 8.11
CA LEU A 143 -22.56 -12.81 9.10
C LEU A 143 -22.08 -12.19 10.41
N LEU A 144 -21.60 -10.95 10.39
CA LEU A 144 -21.10 -10.25 11.56
C LEU A 144 -22.05 -9.12 11.98
N PRO A 145 -22.37 -9.01 13.29
CA PRO A 145 -23.17 -7.90 13.82
C PRO A 145 -22.45 -6.56 13.64
N TYR A 146 -23.23 -5.52 13.36
CA TYR A 146 -22.74 -4.15 13.27
C TYR A 146 -21.93 -3.77 14.52
N GLY A 147 -20.73 -3.23 14.33
CA GLY A 147 -19.76 -2.91 15.39
C GLY A 147 -18.65 -3.95 15.56
N TRP A 148 -18.94 -5.25 15.42
CA TRP A 148 -17.89 -6.28 15.46
C TRP A 148 -17.02 -6.26 14.20
N ASP A 149 -17.61 -5.91 13.05
CA ASP A 149 -16.86 -5.71 11.80
C ASP A 149 -15.70 -4.72 11.95
N MET A 150 -15.94 -3.60 12.64
CA MET A 150 -14.94 -2.56 12.84
C MET A 150 -13.80 -3.05 13.72
N LEU A 151 -14.11 -3.83 14.77
CA LEU A 151 -13.08 -4.44 15.62
C LEU A 151 -12.26 -5.48 14.85
N VAL A 152 -12.90 -6.31 14.02
CA VAL A 152 -12.19 -7.29 13.18
C VAL A 152 -11.28 -6.58 12.18
N VAL A 153 -11.76 -5.54 11.50
CA VAL A 153 -10.94 -4.74 10.58
C VAL A 153 -9.78 -4.06 11.33
N ALA A 154 -10.01 -3.52 12.53
CA ALA A 154 -8.95 -2.94 13.35
C ALA A 154 -7.88 -3.98 13.77
N LEU A 155 -8.29 -5.17 14.18
CA LEU A 155 -7.36 -6.25 14.53
C LEU A 155 -6.56 -6.74 13.32
N VAL A 156 -7.24 -6.98 12.19
CA VAL A 156 -6.58 -7.44 10.96
C VAL A 156 -5.61 -6.39 10.43
N SER A 157 -6.01 -5.11 10.43
CA SER A 157 -5.12 -4.02 10.02
C SER A 157 -3.90 -3.90 10.93
N LEU A 158 -4.04 -4.09 12.24
CA LEU A 158 -2.87 -4.16 13.13
C LEU A 158 -1.93 -5.32 12.79
N VAL A 159 -2.45 -6.52 12.57
CA VAL A 159 -1.64 -7.69 12.18
C VAL A 159 -0.87 -7.40 10.89
N PHE A 160 -1.53 -6.84 9.88
CA PHE A 160 -0.92 -6.49 8.61
C PHE A 160 0.07 -5.33 8.71
N TYR A 161 -0.20 -4.35 9.58
CA TYR A 161 0.73 -3.27 9.87
C TYR A 161 2.05 -3.81 10.44
N TYR A 162 1.98 -4.69 11.44
CA TYR A 162 3.19 -5.31 12.00
C TYR A 162 3.90 -6.18 10.96
N TRP A 163 3.16 -6.89 10.12
CA TRP A 163 3.75 -7.68 9.04
C TRP A 163 4.46 -6.79 8.02
N GLY A 164 3.83 -5.70 7.58
CA GLY A 164 4.38 -4.74 6.62
C GLY A 164 5.62 -4.01 7.13
N VAL A 165 5.61 -3.58 8.39
CA VAL A 165 6.78 -2.95 9.03
C VAL A 165 7.92 -3.96 9.20
N ASN A 166 7.62 -5.26 9.40
CA ASN A 166 8.63 -6.30 9.51
C ASN A 166 9.15 -6.79 8.15
N SER A 167 8.37 -6.65 7.09
CA SER A 167 8.81 -6.96 5.72
C SER A 167 9.64 -5.84 5.09
N GLY A 168 9.69 -4.66 5.70
CA GLY A 168 10.61 -3.59 5.30
C GLY A 168 12.06 -4.00 5.51
N TYR A 169 12.86 -3.97 4.44
CA TYR A 169 14.29 -4.29 4.46
C TYR A 169 15.12 -3.08 4.04
N ARG A 170 16.42 -3.11 4.37
CA ARG A 170 17.37 -2.06 3.96
C ARG A 170 17.66 -2.25 2.47
N SER A 171 17.06 -1.40 1.64
CA SER A 171 17.31 -1.39 0.19
C SER A 171 18.79 -1.12 -0.09
N PRO A 172 19.40 -1.73 -1.14
CA PRO A 172 20.79 -1.48 -1.56
C PRO A 172 21.11 0.01 -1.72
N TYR A 173 20.14 0.82 -2.13
CA TYR A 173 20.29 2.28 -2.26
C TYR A 173 20.64 2.98 -0.94
N LEU A 174 20.19 2.43 0.20
CA LEU A 174 20.55 2.93 1.54
C LEU A 174 21.91 2.43 2.03
N ALA A 175 22.46 1.38 1.41
CA ALA A 175 23.84 0.95 1.66
C ALA A 175 24.82 1.80 0.82
N GLU A 176 24.49 2.05 -0.45
CA GLU A 176 25.31 2.87 -1.35
C GLU A 176 25.42 4.34 -0.88
N ARG A 177 24.34 4.90 -0.30
CA ARG A 177 24.40 6.21 0.36
C ARG A 177 25.33 6.24 1.57
N GLN A 178 25.39 5.16 2.35
CA GLN A 178 26.29 5.08 3.51
C GLN A 178 27.74 5.02 3.05
N GLU A 179 28.06 4.19 2.04
CA GLU A 179 29.41 4.16 1.47
C GLU A 179 29.80 5.55 0.93
N HIS A 180 28.88 6.25 0.27
CA HIS A 180 29.14 7.59 -0.23
C HIS A 180 29.38 8.61 0.90
N ASP A 181 28.61 8.58 1.99
CA ASP A 181 28.80 9.46 3.15
C ASP A 181 30.10 9.11 3.92
N GLU A 182 30.41 7.82 4.11
CA GLU A 182 31.69 7.36 4.71
C GLU A 182 32.90 7.78 3.87
N VAL A 183 32.77 7.73 2.53
CA VAL A 183 33.79 8.23 1.62
C VAL A 183 33.94 9.75 1.77
N LEU A 184 32.86 10.53 1.80
CA LEU A 184 32.94 11.98 1.99
C LEU A 184 33.56 12.38 3.33
N GLU A 185 33.21 11.70 4.43
CA GLU A 185 33.85 11.89 5.74
C GLU A 185 35.34 11.54 5.71
N GLY A 186 35.71 10.44 5.05
CA GLY A 186 37.10 10.05 4.86
C GLY A 186 37.94 11.03 4.04
N ILE A 187 37.29 11.81 3.16
CA ILE A 187 37.94 12.85 2.34
C ILE A 187 37.87 14.24 3.02
N GLY A 188 37.16 14.38 4.15
CA GLY A 188 37.04 15.66 4.88
C GLY A 188 36.24 16.73 4.15
N ALA A 189 35.34 16.33 3.23
CA ALA A 189 34.49 17.25 2.48
C ALA A 189 33.16 17.46 3.21
N HIS A 190 33.00 18.60 3.89
CA HIS A 190 31.72 19.09 4.43
C HIS A 190 31.10 20.13 3.48
#